data_AF-A0A636KK72-F1
#
_entry.id   AF-A0A636KK72-F1
#
_cell.length_a   1.000
_cell.length_b   1.000
_cell.length_c   1.000
_cell.angle_alpha   90.00
_cell.angle_beta   90.00
_cell.angle_gamma   90.00
#
_symmetry.space_group_name_H-M   'P 1'
#
loop_
_entity.id
_entity.type
_entity.pdbx_description
1 polymer ?
#
loop_
_entity_poly.entity_id
_entity_poly.type
_entity_poly.pdbx_seq_one_letter_code
_entity_poly.pdbx_strand_id
1 'polypeptide(L)'
;MIRRNRQMNRQPLPIIWQRIIFDPLSYIHPQRLQIAPEMIVRPAARAAANELILAAWRLKNGEKECIQNSLTQLWLRQWRRLPQVAYLLGCHKLRADLARQGALLGLPDWAQAFLA
;
A
#
# COMPACT_ATOMS: atom_id res chain seq x y z
N MET A 1 45.74 -0.78 9.56
CA MET A 1 44.62 -0.04 8.92
C MET A 1 43.48 -1.03 8.67
N ILE A 2 42.54 -1.15 9.61
CA ILE A 2 41.49 -2.19 9.60
C ILE A 2 40.37 -1.76 8.66
N ARG A 3 40.29 -2.37 7.47
CA ARG A 3 39.10 -2.29 6.62
C ARG A 3 37.99 -3.10 7.31
N ARG A 4 37.12 -2.42 8.07
CA ARG A 4 35.86 -3.00 8.55
C ARG A 4 35.01 -3.37 7.33
N ASN A 5 35.08 -4.65 6.94
CA ASN A 5 34.11 -5.27 6.05
C ASN A 5 32.73 -5.22 6.72
N ARG A 6 31.96 -4.17 6.44
CA ARG A 6 30.49 -4.22 6.57
C ARG A 6 29.97 -5.18 5.49
N GLN A 7 30.12 -6.47 5.73
CA GLN A 7 29.21 -7.44 5.13
C GLN A 7 27.84 -7.21 5.77
N MET A 8 27.12 -6.21 5.24
CA MET A 8 25.72 -6.01 5.55
C MET A 8 24.99 -7.27 5.12
N ASN A 9 24.51 -8.04 6.08
CA ASN A 9 23.59 -9.15 5.89
C ASN A 9 22.51 -8.76 4.88
N ARG A 10 22.65 -9.19 3.62
CA ARG A 10 21.65 -9.00 2.57
C ARG A 10 20.60 -10.09 2.73
N GLN A 11 19.86 -10.09 3.84
CA GLN A 11 18.68 -10.94 3.91
C GLN A 11 17.71 -10.49 2.82
N PRO A 12 17.17 -11.43 2.02
CA PRO A 12 16.19 -11.09 1.00
C PRO A 12 14.94 -10.52 1.66
N LEU A 13 14.35 -9.47 1.06
CA LEU A 13 13.08 -8.94 1.51
C LEU A 13 12.01 -10.05 1.46
N PRO A 14 11.15 -10.19 2.47
CA PRO A 14 10.08 -11.19 2.40
C PRO A 14 9.18 -10.91 1.18
N ILE A 15 8.59 -11.96 0.59
CA ILE A 15 7.88 -11.88 -0.70
C ILE A 15 6.80 -10.78 -0.73
N ILE A 16 6.08 -10.60 0.38
CA ILE A 16 5.05 -9.55 0.50
C ILE A 16 5.60 -8.14 0.29
N TRP A 17 6.83 -7.88 0.74
CA TRP A 17 7.52 -6.59 0.59
C TRP A 17 7.95 -6.37 -0.84
N GLN A 18 8.46 -7.41 -1.50
CA GLN A 18 8.82 -7.33 -2.90
C GLN A 18 7.61 -6.96 -3.75
N ARG A 19 6.44 -7.53 -3.45
CA ARG A 19 5.20 -7.20 -4.15
C ARG A 19 4.74 -5.76 -3.89
N ILE A 20 4.86 -5.27 -2.66
CA ILE A 20 4.47 -3.88 -2.34
C ILE A 20 5.42 -2.87 -2.98
N ILE A 21 6.72 -3.17 -3.06
CA ILE A 21 7.72 -2.25 -3.60
C ILE A 21 7.77 -2.30 -5.13
N PHE A 22 7.74 -3.49 -5.73
CA PHE A 22 8.01 -3.70 -7.15
C PHE A 22 6.79 -4.04 -8.01
N ASP A 23 5.60 -4.16 -7.40
CA ASP A 23 4.35 -4.40 -8.14
C ASP A 23 3.25 -3.38 -7.79
N PRO A 24 3.48 -2.08 -8.07
CA PRO A 24 2.49 -1.02 -7.83
C PRO A 24 1.15 -1.26 -8.54
N LEU A 25 1.14 -1.91 -9.70
CA LEU A 25 -0.10 -2.32 -10.37
C LEU A 25 -0.95 -3.32 -9.57
N SER A 26 -0.44 -3.92 -8.48
CA SER A 26 -1.25 -4.79 -7.60
C SER A 26 -2.16 -4.01 -6.66
N TYR A 27 -1.93 -2.70 -6.46
CA TYR A 27 -2.67 -1.92 -5.46
C TYR A 27 -3.00 -0.48 -5.86
N ILE A 28 -2.47 0.05 -6.97
CA ILE A 28 -2.89 1.36 -7.49
C ILE A 28 -4.35 1.31 -7.91
N HIS A 29 -5.12 2.31 -7.48
CA HIS A 29 -6.51 2.44 -7.89
C HIS A 29 -6.62 2.76 -9.39
N PRO A 30 -7.50 2.09 -10.17
CA PRO A 30 -7.62 2.29 -11.62
C PRO A 30 -7.91 3.73 -12.04
N GLN A 31 -8.60 4.53 -11.21
CA GLN A 31 -8.86 5.94 -11.49
C GLN A 31 -7.59 6.81 -11.47
N ARG A 32 -6.51 6.36 -10.79
CA ARG A 32 -5.23 7.08 -10.74
C ARG A 32 -4.31 6.71 -11.90
N LEU A 33 -4.57 5.59 -12.57
CA LEU A 33 -3.74 5.06 -13.63
C LEU A 33 -4.60 4.19 -14.56
N GLN A 34 -4.93 4.73 -15.72
CA GLN A 34 -5.69 4.01 -16.74
C GLN A 34 -4.69 3.35 -17.69
N ILE A 35 -4.60 2.02 -17.61
CA ILE A 35 -3.83 1.19 -18.54
C ILE A 35 -4.79 0.13 -19.04
N ALA A 36 -4.82 -0.05 -20.36
CA ALA A 36 -5.67 -1.05 -20.97
C ALA A 36 -5.22 -2.46 -20.51
N PRO A 37 -6.10 -3.32 -19.97
CA PRO A 37 -5.71 -4.60 -19.38
C PRO A 37 -4.86 -5.48 -20.31
N GLU A 38 -5.16 -5.46 -21.61
CA GLU A 38 -4.44 -6.16 -22.68
C GLU A 38 -2.94 -5.82 -22.75
N MET A 39 -2.56 -4.59 -22.37
CA MET A 39 -1.17 -4.13 -22.39
C MET A 39 -0.33 -4.76 -21.28
N ILE A 40 -0.95 -5.26 -20.21
CA ILE A 40 -0.28 -5.78 -19.01
C ILE A 40 -0.55 -7.26 -18.73
N VAL A 41 -1.17 -7.98 -19.69
CA VAL A 41 -1.46 -9.42 -19.56
C VAL A 41 -0.17 -10.24 -19.41
N ARG A 42 0.88 -9.87 -20.17
CA ARG A 42 2.15 -10.60 -20.13
C ARG A 42 2.96 -10.19 -18.89
N PRO A 43 3.55 -11.14 -18.13
CA PRO A 43 4.35 -10.82 -16.94
C PRO A 43 5.47 -9.80 -17.20
N ALA A 44 6.16 -9.91 -18.33
CA ALA A 44 7.21 -8.96 -18.72
C ALA A 44 6.66 -7.54 -19.00
N ALA A 45 5.49 -7.45 -19.63
CA ALA A 45 4.84 -6.17 -19.89
C ALA A 45 4.35 -5.51 -18.59
N ARG A 46 3.80 -6.30 -17.67
CA ARG A 46 3.45 -5.85 -16.32
C ARG A 46 4.67 -5.35 -15.55
N ALA A 47 5.79 -6.09 -15.59
CA ALA A 47 7.03 -5.68 -14.94
C ALA A 47 7.55 -4.36 -15.52
N ALA A 48 7.57 -4.20 -16.85
CA ALA A 48 7.96 -2.95 -17.49
C ALA A 48 7.05 -1.78 -17.09
N ALA A 49 5.73 -2.00 -17.04
CA ALA A 49 4.78 -0.98 -16.59
C ALA A 49 5.01 -0.59 -15.11
N ASN A 50 5.27 -1.56 -14.23
CA ASN A 50 5.61 -1.30 -12.83
C ASN A 50 6.87 -0.43 -12.70
N GLU A 51 7.93 -0.73 -13.44
CA GLU A 51 9.16 0.08 -13.46
C GLU A 51 8.91 1.51 -13.96
N LEU A 52 8.10 1.67 -15.02
CA LEU A 52 7.71 2.99 -15.53
C LEU A 52 6.94 3.80 -14.48
N ILE A 53 6.04 3.18 -13.73
CA ILE A 53 5.30 3.84 -12.64
C ILE A 53 6.25 4.31 -11.54
N LEU A 54 7.15 3.43 -11.09
CA LEU A 54 8.13 3.75 -10.05
C LEU A 54 9.00 4.95 -10.48
N ALA A 55 9.47 4.95 -11.73
CA ALA A 55 10.26 6.04 -12.30
C ALA A 55 9.45 7.34 -12.43
N ALA A 56 8.26 7.28 -13.05
CA ALA A 56 7.43 8.45 -13.32
C ALA A 56 6.98 9.16 -12.03
N TRP A 57 6.65 8.40 -10.99
CA TRP A 57 6.19 8.94 -9.71
C TRP A 57 7.33 9.18 -8.72
N ARG A 58 8.59 8.96 -9.15
CA ARG A 58 9.80 9.12 -8.32
C ARG A 58 9.68 8.37 -6.99
N LEU A 59 9.07 7.18 -7.02
CA LEU A 59 8.92 6.34 -5.84
C LEU A 59 10.29 5.77 -5.50
N LYS A 60 10.85 6.20 -4.37
CA LYS A 60 12.12 5.65 -3.88
C LYS A 60 11.90 4.21 -3.45
N ASN A 61 12.68 3.30 -4.01
CA ASN A 61 12.79 1.94 -3.50
C ASN A 61 13.42 2.05 -2.10
N GLY A 62 12.60 1.83 -1.07
CA GLY A 62 12.90 2.24 0.30
C GLY A 62 14.31 1.87 0.77
N GLU A 63 14.98 2.82 1.42
CA GLU A 63 16.22 2.55 2.14
C GLU A 63 15.94 1.47 3.19
N LYS A 64 16.79 0.43 3.25
CA LYS A 64 16.57 -0.76 4.11
C LYS A 64 16.34 -0.40 5.58
N GLU A 65 16.88 0.73 6.02
CA GLU A 65 16.74 1.24 7.39
C GLU A 65 15.30 1.64 7.73
N CYS A 66 14.54 2.20 6.76
CA CYS A 66 13.16 2.64 6.98
C CYS A 66 12.19 1.45 7.19
N ILE A 67 12.52 0.29 6.59
CA ILE A 67 11.75 -0.94 6.67
C ILE A 67 11.81 -1.60 8.06
N GLN A 68 12.82 -1.29 8.88
CA GLN A 68 13.02 -1.95 10.18
C GLN A 68 12.21 -1.37 11.34
N ASN A 69 11.53 -0.24 11.15
CA ASN A 69 10.65 0.35 12.16
C ASN A 69 9.41 -0.54 12.42
N SER A 70 9.05 -0.77 13.69
CA SER A 70 7.90 -1.58 14.10
C SER A 70 6.57 -1.10 13.52
N LEU A 71 6.37 0.21 13.41
CA LEU A 71 5.19 0.80 12.78
C LEU A 71 5.16 0.51 11.28
N THR A 72 6.30 0.66 10.59
CA THR A 72 6.44 0.32 9.17
C THR A 72 6.14 -1.17 8.95
N GLN A 73 6.69 -2.05 9.79
CA GLN A 73 6.41 -3.49 9.78
C GLN A 73 4.93 -3.81 9.97
N LEU A 74 4.24 -3.12 10.89
CA LEU A 74 2.80 -3.29 11.08
C LEU A 74 2.03 -2.89 9.81
N TRP A 75 2.33 -1.74 9.23
CA TRP A 75 1.66 -1.26 8.02
C TRP A 75 1.85 -2.20 6.83
N LEU A 76 3.05 -2.77 6.67
CA LEU A 76 3.34 -3.70 5.58
C LEU A 76 2.71 -5.07 5.77
N ARG A 77 2.59 -5.55 7.02
CA ARG A 77 1.78 -6.73 7.34
C ARG A 77 0.30 -6.50 7.06
N GLN A 78 -0.21 -5.31 7.34
CA GLN A 78 -1.61 -4.93 7.17
C GLN A 78 -1.90 -4.18 5.88
N TRP A 79 -1.02 -4.25 4.87
CA TRP A 79 -1.10 -3.42 3.66
C TRP A 79 -2.47 -3.51 2.97
N ARG A 80 -3.02 -4.72 2.87
CA ARG A 80 -4.35 -4.96 2.26
C ARG A 80 -5.51 -4.36 3.05
N ARG A 81 -5.34 -4.09 4.35
CA ARG A 81 -6.35 -3.46 5.20
C ARG A 81 -6.27 -1.94 5.17
N LEU A 82 -5.23 -1.35 4.59
CA LEU A 82 -5.08 0.12 4.53
C LEU A 82 -6.31 0.84 3.96
N PRO A 83 -6.96 0.38 2.87
CA PRO A 83 -8.17 1.04 2.36
C PRO A 83 -9.31 0.99 3.37
N GLN A 84 -9.49 -0.13 4.06
CA GLN A 84 -10.50 -0.29 5.09
C GLN A 84 -10.22 0.62 6.30
N VAL A 85 -8.96 0.68 6.75
CA VAL A 85 -8.53 1.60 7.83
C VAL A 85 -8.78 3.05 7.44
N ALA A 86 -8.42 3.46 6.22
CA ALA A 86 -8.68 4.80 5.71
C ALA A 86 -10.18 5.13 5.67
N TYR A 87 -11.01 4.16 5.26
CA TYR A 87 -12.47 4.31 5.28
C TYR A 87 -13.01 4.51 6.70
N LEU A 88 -12.57 3.69 7.67
CA LEU A 88 -12.96 3.82 9.07
C LEU A 88 -12.54 5.15 9.67
N LEU A 89 -11.33 5.61 9.37
CA LEU A 89 -10.84 6.92 9.79
C LEU A 89 -11.70 8.05 9.22
N GLY A 90 -12.09 7.97 7.94
CA GLY A 90 -13.01 8.91 7.31
C GLY A 90 -14.39 8.90 7.98
N CYS A 91 -14.93 7.71 8.21
CA CYS A 91 -16.20 7.51 8.90
C CYS A 91 -16.20 8.11 10.31
N HIS A 92 -15.14 7.87 11.08
CA HIS A 92 -14.99 8.42 12.43
C HIS A 92 -14.87 9.94 12.39
N LYS A 93 -14.05 10.49 11.48
CA LYS A 93 -13.88 11.93 11.31
C LYS A 93 -15.19 12.64 10.93
N LEU A 94 -16.03 11.99 10.12
CA LEU A 94 -17.31 12.53 9.63
C LEU A 94 -18.51 12.00 10.41
N ARG A 95 -18.32 11.38 11.58
CA ARG A 95 -19.38 10.66 12.30
C ARG A 95 -20.62 11.52 12.56
N ALA A 96 -20.44 12.77 12.99
CA ALA A 96 -21.56 13.68 13.25
C ALA A 96 -22.37 13.98 11.98
N ASP A 97 -21.68 14.23 10.86
CA ASP A 97 -22.32 14.48 9.57
C ASP A 97 -23.01 13.23 9.03
N LEU A 98 -22.42 12.05 9.24
CA LEU A 98 -23.02 10.78 8.86
C LEU A 98 -24.23 10.42 9.74
N ALA A 99 -24.22 10.80 11.02
CA ALA A 99 -25.35 10.58 11.91
C ALA A 99 -26.54 11.47 11.52
N ARG A 100 -26.25 12.70 11.05
CA ARG A 100 -27.26 13.62 10.55
C ARG A 100 -27.98 12.98 9.36
N GLN A 101 -29.31 12.92 9.44
CA GLN A 101 -30.17 12.30 8.42
C GLN A 101 -29.97 10.78 8.22
N GLY A 102 -29.31 10.08 9.15
CA GLY A 102 -29.25 8.63 9.15
C GLY A 102 -28.31 8.01 8.11
N ALA A 103 -27.38 8.76 7.53
CA ALA A 103 -26.41 8.23 6.56
C ALA A 103 -25.52 7.11 7.15
N LEU A 104 -25.36 7.04 8.48
CA LEU A 104 -24.76 5.90 9.18
C LEU A 104 -25.41 4.56 8.82
N LEU A 105 -26.74 4.53 8.63
CA LEU A 105 -27.48 3.30 8.30
C LEU A 105 -27.17 2.78 6.90
N GLY A 106 -26.62 3.63 6.02
CA GLY A 106 -26.19 3.26 4.68
C GLY A 106 -24.73 2.77 4.61
N LEU A 107 -23.99 2.80 5.72
CA LEU A 107 -22.62 2.29 5.75
C LEU A 107 -22.61 0.75 5.75
N PRO A 108 -21.54 0.10 5.28
CA PRO A 108 -21.37 -1.34 5.47
C PRO A 108 -21.38 -1.73 6.95
N ASP A 109 -21.89 -2.93 7.29
CA ASP A 109 -22.04 -3.42 8.67
C ASP A 109 -20.77 -3.31 9.50
N TRP A 110 -19.60 -3.63 8.91
CA TRP A 110 -18.31 -3.55 9.60
C TRP A 110 -17.90 -2.12 9.95
N ALA A 111 -18.37 -1.13 9.18
CA ALA A 111 -18.13 0.28 9.46
C ALA A 111 -19.13 0.80 10.51
N GLN A 112 -20.38 0.38 10.44
CA GLN A 112 -21.38 0.67 11.46
C GLN A 112 -20.95 0.14 12.83
N ALA A 113 -20.50 -1.12 12.89
CA ALA A 113 -20.02 -1.75 14.14
C ALA A 113 -18.81 -1.03 14.74
N PHE A 114 -17.92 -0.48 13.91
CA PHE A 114 -16.79 0.33 14.39
C PHE A 114 -17.23 1.69 14.93
N LEU A 115 -18.34 2.23 14.43
CA LEU A 115 -18.94 3.47 14.89
C LEU A 115 -20.01 3.25 15.96
N ALA A 116 -20.31 2.03 16.41
CA ALA A 116 -21.20 1.85 17.56
C ALA A 116 -20.52 2.42 18.82
#